data_AF-A0A9P7Q3B7-F1
#
_entry.id   AF-A0A9P7Q3B7-F1
#
_cell.length_a   1.000
_cell.length_b   1.000
_cell.length_c   1.000
_cell.angle_alpha   90.00
_cell.angle_beta   90.00
_cell.angle_gamma   90.00
#
_symmetry.space_group_name_H-M   'P 1'
#
loop_
_entity.id
_entity.type
_entity.pdbx_description
1 polymer ?
#
loop_
_entity_poly.entity_id
_entity_poly.type
_entity_poly.pdbx_seq_one_letter_code
_entity_poly.pdbx_strand_id
1 'polypeptide(L)'
;MHVSALKLCLAILATAGALSAAKKEKTWHANTEKHYGKSFRLMVNILAPFQDFPDPINHKYLSAMSVSPNTTLVGMTNDDDPSKVIIFYQNGTVPERETEISHILTDNAFSPNSTGLNRGALRNATGFKLSPDGDSKTLQTVHIVDGPGDAGLFITMHTEDFMHLEPNTWLACKNDSFAHLSEDLVVLRHMTKVEEDDDDDDKNPARADENKDTIDETPPTGCIPIVLTPECTVSPRLSAKAEKGPSYILRTPCYPNWKPEWNKDIEKKVKKHDENKAKAAKAAKAKKDKKEATAEKFRKMRENEKAKNIQWHKELDEKHKKKKEEKNKLKEEKKNKGKGKGGESGDYIVEV
;
A
#
# COMPACT_ATOMS: atom_id res chain seq x y z
N MET A 1 46.51 5.84 -9.30
CA MET A 1 45.62 4.81 -9.88
C MET A 1 44.39 4.67 -8.98
N HIS A 2 43.34 5.44 -9.25
CA HIS A 2 42.05 5.30 -8.57
C HIS A 2 41.00 5.01 -9.63
N VAL A 3 40.50 3.77 -9.64
CA VAL A 3 39.38 3.36 -10.48
C VAL A 3 38.13 3.59 -9.65
N SER A 4 37.42 4.69 -9.95
CA SER A 4 36.15 5.03 -9.32
C SER A 4 35.06 4.05 -9.77
N ALA A 5 34.43 3.41 -8.79
CA ALA A 5 33.29 2.52 -8.96
C ALA A 5 32.03 3.34 -9.23
N LEU A 6 31.65 3.45 -10.50
CA LEU A 6 30.40 4.09 -10.92
C LEU A 6 29.55 3.09 -11.73
N LYS A 7 28.93 2.13 -11.03
CA LYS A 7 27.88 1.25 -11.61
C LYS A 7 26.94 0.73 -10.52
N LEU A 8 25.95 1.53 -10.13
CA LEU A 8 24.62 1.02 -9.70
C LEU A 8 23.69 2.22 -9.47
N CYS A 9 22.84 2.53 -10.45
CA CYS A 9 21.52 3.17 -10.26
C CYS A 9 20.96 3.49 -11.64
N LEU A 10 20.35 2.50 -12.30
CA LEU A 10 19.50 2.72 -13.47
C LEU A 10 18.63 1.48 -13.66
N ALA A 11 17.58 1.40 -12.85
CA ALA A 11 16.38 0.62 -13.10
C ALA A 11 15.37 1.00 -12.03
N ILE A 12 14.48 1.94 -12.35
CA ILE A 12 13.03 2.00 -12.04
C ILE A 12 12.59 3.37 -12.61
N LEU A 13 12.26 3.42 -13.90
CA LEU A 13 11.52 4.52 -14.50
C LEU A 13 10.73 3.92 -15.67
N ALA A 14 9.58 3.32 -15.36
CA ALA A 14 8.60 2.85 -16.33
C ALA A 14 7.25 2.54 -15.65
N THR A 15 6.60 3.54 -15.05
CA THR A 15 5.14 3.47 -14.76
C THR A 15 4.43 4.83 -14.93
N ALA A 16 5.08 5.85 -15.50
CA ALA A 16 4.40 7.07 -15.90
C ALA A 16 3.82 6.87 -17.31
N GLY A 17 2.49 6.78 -17.41
CA GLY A 17 1.83 6.70 -18.73
C GLY A 17 0.50 5.95 -18.80
N ALA A 18 -0.25 5.82 -17.69
CA ALA A 18 -1.55 5.14 -17.72
C ALA A 18 -2.78 6.01 -17.45
N LEU A 19 -2.66 7.28 -17.02
CA LEU A 19 -3.85 8.07 -16.65
C LEU A 19 -4.39 9.01 -17.74
N SER A 20 -3.56 9.49 -18.67
CA SER A 20 -4.05 10.33 -19.78
C SER A 20 -4.79 9.55 -20.88
N ALA A 21 -5.04 8.26 -20.66
CA ALA A 21 -5.70 7.36 -21.60
C ALA A 21 -6.90 6.62 -20.99
N ALA A 22 -7.58 7.18 -19.99
CA ALA A 22 -9.02 6.93 -19.79
C ALA A 22 -9.83 7.60 -20.93
N LYS A 23 -9.35 7.46 -22.17
CA LYS A 23 -9.99 7.90 -23.39
C LYS A 23 -11.12 6.92 -23.67
N LYS A 24 -12.25 7.07 -22.97
CA LYS A 24 -13.52 6.36 -23.21
C LYS A 24 -13.30 4.92 -23.69
N GLU A 25 -12.52 4.11 -22.97
CA GLU A 25 -12.33 2.72 -23.37
C GLU A 25 -13.62 1.96 -23.02
N LYS A 26 -14.49 1.85 -24.03
CA LYS A 26 -15.69 1.00 -24.13
C LYS A 26 -16.59 1.02 -22.89
N THR A 27 -17.63 1.85 -22.99
CA THR A 27 -18.95 1.69 -22.37
C THR A 27 -19.12 0.34 -21.68
N TRP A 28 -19.15 0.36 -20.35
CA TRP A 28 -19.72 -0.72 -19.55
C TRP A 28 -21.18 -0.86 -19.97
N HIS A 29 -21.45 -1.68 -20.99
CA HIS A 29 -22.80 -2.07 -21.33
C HIS A 29 -23.22 -3.11 -20.31
N ALA A 30 -23.58 -2.63 -19.13
CA ALA A 30 -24.30 -3.47 -18.21
C ALA A 30 -25.69 -3.64 -18.81
N ASN A 31 -25.95 -4.80 -19.40
CA ASN A 31 -27.31 -5.23 -19.74
C ASN A 31 -28.03 -5.60 -18.43
N THR A 32 -28.11 -4.65 -17.51
CA THR A 32 -28.55 -4.89 -16.15
C THR A 32 -29.78 -4.05 -15.89
N GLU A 33 -30.88 -4.77 -15.74
CA GLU A 33 -32.15 -4.27 -15.28
C GLU A 33 -31.95 -3.34 -14.07
N LYS A 34 -32.45 -2.10 -14.15
CA LYS A 34 -32.37 -1.15 -13.04
C LYS A 34 -33.53 -1.38 -12.09
N HIS A 35 -33.23 -1.50 -10.79
CA HIS A 35 -34.22 -1.67 -9.73
C HIS A 35 -34.17 -0.48 -8.77
N TYR A 36 -35.24 -0.28 -8.00
CA TYR A 36 -35.32 0.81 -7.02
C TYR A 36 -35.50 0.25 -5.62
N GLY A 37 -34.41 0.26 -4.85
CA GLY A 37 -34.36 -0.18 -3.46
C GLY A 37 -34.34 1.01 -2.48
N LYS A 38 -34.71 0.75 -1.23
CA LYS A 38 -34.45 1.68 -0.11
C LYS A 38 -33.06 1.49 0.50
N SER A 39 -32.41 0.37 0.17
CA SER A 39 -31.10 -0.01 0.67
C SER A 39 -30.29 -0.67 -0.42
N PHE A 40 -28.97 -0.51 -0.36
CA PHE A 40 -28.02 -1.09 -1.30
C PHE A 40 -26.70 -1.40 -0.61
N ARG A 41 -25.87 -2.20 -1.25
CA ARG A 41 -24.46 -2.41 -0.90
C ARG A 41 -23.62 -1.75 -1.97
N LEU A 42 -22.46 -1.21 -1.59
CA LEU A 42 -21.53 -0.63 -2.55
C LEU A 42 -20.48 -1.66 -2.91
N MET A 43 -20.46 -2.01 -4.19
CA MET A 43 -19.54 -2.97 -4.76
C MET A 43 -18.41 -2.22 -5.48
N VAL A 44 -17.18 -2.67 -5.27
CA VAL A 44 -15.99 -2.10 -5.89
C VAL A 44 -15.86 -2.59 -7.33
N ASN A 45 -15.69 -1.67 -8.27
CA ASN A 45 -15.37 -1.96 -9.66
C ASN A 45 -14.04 -1.30 -10.03
N ILE A 46 -13.06 -2.10 -10.43
CA ILE A 46 -11.77 -1.60 -10.94
C ILE A 46 -11.84 -1.53 -12.46
N LEU A 47 -11.65 -0.32 -13.01
CA LEU A 47 -11.68 -0.09 -14.45
C LEU A 47 -10.60 -0.86 -15.21
N ALA A 48 -9.44 -1.05 -14.59
CA ALA A 48 -8.31 -1.78 -15.12
C ALA A 48 -7.96 -2.99 -14.22
N PRO A 49 -8.64 -4.14 -14.40
CA PRO A 49 -8.49 -5.31 -13.52
C PRO A 49 -7.08 -5.87 -13.35
N PHE A 50 -6.22 -5.68 -14.34
CA PHE A 50 -4.82 -6.10 -14.24
C PHE A 50 -4.01 -5.24 -13.23
N GLN A 51 -4.57 -4.09 -12.82
CA GLN A 51 -4.05 -3.22 -11.77
C GLN A 51 -4.59 -3.60 -10.38
N ASP A 52 -5.49 -4.58 -10.27
CA ASP A 52 -5.99 -5.03 -8.98
C ASP A 52 -4.84 -5.50 -8.06
N PHE A 53 -5.12 -5.49 -6.76
CA PHE A 53 -4.20 -5.94 -5.75
C PHE A 53 -3.90 -7.45 -5.89
N PRO A 54 -2.77 -7.93 -5.32
CA PRO A 54 -2.48 -9.36 -5.28
C PRO A 54 -3.65 -10.19 -4.73
N ASP A 55 -4.35 -9.65 -3.74
CA ASP A 55 -5.61 -10.16 -3.24
C ASP A 55 -6.74 -9.31 -3.84
N PRO A 56 -7.51 -9.86 -4.79
CA PRO A 56 -8.43 -9.06 -5.59
C PRO A 56 -9.57 -8.46 -4.78
N ILE A 57 -9.76 -7.15 -4.93
CA ILE A 57 -10.91 -6.44 -4.33
C ILE A 57 -12.02 -6.16 -5.35
N ASN A 58 -11.78 -6.44 -6.63
CA ASN A 58 -12.80 -6.21 -7.65
C ASN A 58 -14.04 -7.07 -7.37
N HIS A 59 -15.22 -6.46 -7.46
CA HIS A 59 -16.52 -7.00 -7.09
C HIS A 59 -16.67 -7.40 -5.62
N LYS A 60 -15.78 -6.95 -4.73
CA LYS A 60 -16.00 -7.03 -3.28
C LYS A 60 -16.86 -5.86 -2.83
N TYR A 61 -17.46 -6.00 -1.66
CA TYR A 61 -18.27 -4.94 -1.06
C TYR A 61 -17.49 -4.15 -0.02
N LEU A 62 -17.92 -2.92 0.23
CA LEU A 62 -17.38 -2.12 1.33
C LEU A 62 -17.70 -2.77 2.68
N SER A 63 -16.70 -2.75 3.56
CA SER A 63 -16.77 -3.19 4.94
C SER A 63 -16.33 -2.08 5.90
N ALA A 64 -16.72 -2.24 7.15
CA ALA A 64 -16.52 -1.26 8.21
C ALA A 64 -15.58 -1.85 9.28
N MET A 65 -14.56 -1.08 9.67
CA MET A 65 -13.65 -1.44 10.76
C MET A 65 -13.65 -0.36 11.84
N SER A 66 -14.07 -0.72 13.05
CA SER A 66 -14.10 0.20 14.18
C SER A 66 -12.68 0.63 14.54
N VAL A 67 -12.38 1.92 14.43
CA VAL A 67 -11.10 2.51 14.86
C VAL A 67 -11.24 3.29 16.18
N SER A 68 -12.46 3.71 16.51
CA SER A 68 -12.82 4.31 17.80
C SER A 68 -14.31 4.09 18.10
N PRO A 69 -14.81 4.40 19.32
CA PRO A 69 -16.21 4.15 19.70
C PRO A 69 -17.27 4.78 18.77
N ASN A 70 -16.95 5.91 18.15
CA ASN A 70 -17.87 6.70 17.33
C ASN A 70 -17.32 6.95 15.91
N THR A 71 -16.27 6.24 15.52
CA THR A 71 -15.68 6.38 14.18
C THR A 71 -15.21 5.02 13.69
N THR A 72 -15.68 4.68 12.51
CA THR A 72 -15.32 3.47 11.80
C THR A 72 -14.62 3.86 10.50
N LEU A 73 -13.53 3.19 10.18
CA LEU A 73 -12.87 3.30 8.89
C LEU A 73 -13.63 2.46 7.85
N VAL A 74 -13.79 3.01 6.65
CA VAL A 74 -14.37 2.28 5.52
C VAL A 74 -13.26 1.65 4.69
N GLY A 75 -13.42 0.39 4.35
CA GLY A 75 -12.46 -0.32 3.53
C GLY A 75 -13.07 -1.52 2.85
N MET A 76 -12.20 -2.43 2.43
CA MET A 76 -12.55 -3.69 1.82
C MET A 76 -11.70 -4.76 2.49
N THR A 77 -12.34 -5.88 2.81
CA THR A 77 -11.68 -7.07 3.33
C THR A 77 -11.89 -8.21 2.36
N ASN A 78 -10.89 -9.08 2.23
CA ASN A 78 -11.01 -10.31 1.42
C ASN A 78 -11.95 -11.35 2.03
N ASP A 79 -12.42 -11.11 3.26
CA ASP A 79 -13.42 -11.94 3.93
C ASP A 79 -14.77 -11.85 3.22
N ASP A 80 -15.23 -12.99 2.71
CA ASP A 80 -16.57 -13.15 2.12
C ASP A 80 -17.69 -13.20 3.17
N ASP A 81 -17.42 -12.77 4.41
CA ASP A 81 -18.41 -12.77 5.49
C ASP A 81 -19.47 -11.69 5.24
N PRO A 82 -20.71 -12.06 4.90
CA PRO A 82 -21.75 -11.10 4.59
C PRO A 82 -22.14 -10.24 5.80
N SER A 83 -21.81 -10.67 7.03
CA SER A 83 -22.09 -9.90 8.24
C SER A 83 -21.22 -8.65 8.39
N LYS A 84 -20.10 -8.58 7.68
CA LYS A 84 -19.17 -7.43 7.68
C LYS A 84 -19.47 -6.39 6.61
N VAL A 85 -20.35 -6.73 5.66
CA VAL A 85 -20.70 -5.86 4.54
C VAL A 85 -21.61 -4.73 5.00
N ILE A 86 -21.26 -3.50 4.62
CA ILE A 86 -22.05 -2.32 4.99
C ILE A 86 -23.30 -2.24 4.11
N ILE A 87 -24.44 -1.97 4.75
CA ILE A 87 -25.70 -1.66 4.05
C ILE A 87 -25.90 -0.15 4.09
N PHE A 88 -26.10 0.43 2.92
CA PHE A 88 -26.27 1.86 2.70
C PHE A 88 -27.70 2.21 2.33
N TYR A 89 -28.06 3.46 2.58
CA TYR A 89 -29.29 4.09 2.11
C TYR A 89 -29.01 5.56 1.82
N GLN A 90 -29.64 6.09 0.76
CA GLN A 90 -29.53 7.51 0.42
C GLN A 90 -30.62 8.28 1.16
N ASN A 91 -30.21 9.34 1.86
CA ASN A 91 -31.09 10.20 2.63
C ASN A 91 -31.11 11.60 2.06
N GLY A 92 -32.33 12.12 1.90
CA GLY A 92 -32.61 13.45 1.38
C GLY A 92 -34.02 13.50 0.80
N THR A 93 -34.47 14.70 0.50
CA THR A 93 -35.67 14.95 -0.29
C THR A 93 -35.38 14.74 -1.78
N VAL A 94 -36.43 14.68 -2.61
CA VAL A 94 -36.25 14.62 -4.07
C VAL A 94 -35.46 15.82 -4.59
N PRO A 95 -35.75 17.08 -4.18
CA PRO A 95 -34.94 18.23 -4.55
C PRO A 95 -33.48 18.13 -4.11
N GLU A 96 -33.21 17.72 -2.86
CA GLU A 96 -31.82 17.59 -2.37
C GLU A 96 -31.00 16.58 -3.17
N ARG A 97 -31.63 15.51 -3.68
CA ARG A 97 -30.97 14.57 -4.59
C ARG A 97 -30.77 15.17 -5.99
N GLU A 98 -31.75 15.91 -6.51
CA GLU A 98 -31.65 16.58 -7.82
C GLU A 98 -30.61 17.70 -7.83
N THR A 99 -30.37 18.32 -6.68
CA THR A 99 -29.30 19.30 -6.47
C THR A 99 -28.04 18.68 -5.88
N GLU A 100 -27.90 17.35 -5.93
CA GLU A 100 -26.67 16.63 -5.59
C GLU A 100 -26.15 16.81 -4.14
N ILE A 101 -27.00 17.22 -3.20
CA ILE A 101 -26.64 17.46 -1.78
C ILE A 101 -27.18 16.39 -0.83
N SER A 102 -27.55 15.22 -1.34
CA SER A 102 -28.00 14.12 -0.48
C SER A 102 -26.85 13.51 0.35
N HIS A 103 -27.22 12.63 1.27
CA HIS A 103 -26.30 11.92 2.16
C HIS A 103 -26.34 10.41 1.94
N ILE A 104 -25.21 9.74 2.14
CA ILE A 104 -25.14 8.28 2.24
C ILE A 104 -25.02 7.86 3.69
N LEU A 105 -26.04 7.13 4.15
CA LEU A 105 -26.18 6.69 5.52
C LEU A 105 -26.11 5.17 5.62
N THR A 106 -25.82 4.68 6.83
CA THR A 106 -25.78 3.27 7.18
C THR A 106 -26.26 3.06 8.62
N ASP A 107 -26.63 1.84 8.97
CA ASP A 107 -27.10 1.44 10.30
C ASP A 107 -26.22 0.36 10.95
N ASN A 108 -25.25 -0.21 10.22
CA ASN A 108 -24.48 -1.38 10.65
C ASN A 108 -22.97 -1.12 10.83
N ALA A 109 -22.54 0.14 10.80
CA ALA A 109 -21.12 0.51 10.89
C ALA A 109 -20.48 0.27 12.27
N PHE A 110 -21.29 0.12 13.32
CA PHE A 110 -20.83 -0.17 14.67
C PHE A 110 -21.28 -1.58 15.06
N SER A 111 -20.29 -2.47 15.25
CA SER A 111 -20.52 -3.88 15.59
C SER A 111 -21.39 -4.00 16.86
N PRO A 112 -22.35 -4.95 16.91
CA PRO A 112 -23.17 -5.20 18.11
C PRO A 112 -22.35 -5.60 19.35
N ASN A 113 -21.09 -6.00 19.15
CA ASN A 113 -20.15 -6.37 20.21
C ASN A 113 -19.25 -5.22 20.69
N SER A 114 -19.41 -3.98 20.19
CA SER A 114 -18.72 -2.82 20.78
C SER A 114 -19.28 -2.60 22.19
N THR A 115 -18.49 -2.96 23.19
CA THR A 115 -18.80 -2.86 24.61
C THR A 115 -18.94 -1.39 25.03
N GLY A 116 -20.17 -0.87 25.08
CA GLY A 116 -20.39 0.47 25.62
C GLY A 116 -21.77 1.07 25.37
N LEU A 117 -22.68 0.85 26.31
CA LEU A 117 -23.83 1.70 26.65
C LEU A 117 -25.04 1.93 25.71
N ASN A 118 -25.02 1.66 24.40
CA ASN A 118 -26.16 2.03 23.54
C ASN A 118 -26.83 0.86 22.79
N ARG A 119 -27.28 -0.16 23.54
CA ARG A 119 -28.19 -1.21 23.05
C ARG A 119 -29.64 -0.82 23.34
N GLY A 120 -30.25 0.03 22.52
CA GLY A 120 -31.70 0.28 22.65
C GLY A 120 -32.22 1.61 22.10
N ALA A 121 -31.37 2.61 21.87
CA ALA A 121 -31.79 3.81 21.15
C ALA A 121 -31.75 3.53 19.64
N LEU A 122 -32.77 4.01 18.90
CA LEU A 122 -32.62 4.31 17.48
C LEU A 122 -31.37 5.19 17.39
N ARG A 123 -30.21 4.60 17.08
CA ARG A 123 -28.98 5.38 16.91
C ARG A 123 -29.28 6.38 15.81
N ASN A 124 -28.92 7.63 16.06
CA ASN A 124 -28.84 8.65 15.02
C ASN A 124 -28.18 8.00 13.81
N ALA A 125 -28.75 8.20 12.62
CA ALA A 125 -28.19 7.61 11.41
C ALA A 125 -26.69 7.93 11.33
N THR A 126 -25.88 6.98 10.87
CA THR A 126 -24.43 7.13 10.76
C THR A 126 -24.08 7.30 9.30
N GLY A 127 -23.27 8.29 8.97
CA GLY A 127 -23.06 8.73 7.60
C GLY A 127 -21.60 8.69 7.18
N PHE A 128 -21.40 8.71 5.87
CA PHE A 128 -20.08 8.86 5.26
C PHE A 128 -19.51 10.24 5.53
N LYS A 129 -18.30 10.28 6.08
CA LYS A 129 -17.53 11.49 6.29
C LYS A 129 -16.17 11.35 5.62
N LEU A 130 -15.80 12.36 4.85
CA LEU A 130 -14.52 12.52 4.20
C LEU A 130 -13.63 13.36 5.13
N SER A 131 -12.60 12.74 5.69
CA SER A 131 -11.62 13.43 6.54
C SER A 131 -10.32 13.61 5.77
N PRO A 132 -9.63 14.77 5.87
CA PRO A 132 -8.29 14.94 5.28
C PRO A 132 -7.35 13.80 5.70
N ASP A 133 -6.58 13.28 4.75
CA ASP A 133 -5.62 12.22 5.00
C ASP A 133 -4.26 12.81 5.40
N GLY A 134 -4.06 13.02 6.70
CA GLY A 134 -2.89 13.70 7.24
C GLY A 134 -2.84 15.16 6.78
N ASP A 135 -1.71 15.57 6.20
CA ASP A 135 -1.51 16.92 5.67
C ASP A 135 -1.89 17.05 4.18
N SER A 136 -2.50 16.00 3.59
CA SER A 136 -2.90 16.01 2.19
C SER A 136 -4.07 16.97 1.95
N LYS A 137 -3.91 17.87 0.98
CA LYS A 137 -4.97 18.77 0.52
C LYS A 137 -5.97 18.10 -0.43
N THR A 138 -5.55 17.02 -1.10
CA THR A 138 -6.29 16.39 -2.18
C THR A 138 -6.83 15.02 -1.81
N LEU A 139 -6.29 14.38 -0.78
CA LEU A 139 -6.64 13.02 -0.40
C LEU A 139 -7.43 13.04 0.90
N GLN A 140 -8.58 12.37 0.89
CA GLN A 140 -9.46 12.24 2.04
C GLN A 140 -9.70 10.76 2.33
N THR A 141 -9.65 10.38 3.59
CA THR A 141 -9.98 9.04 4.07
C THR A 141 -11.45 8.97 4.43
N VAL A 142 -12.12 7.88 4.02
CA VAL A 142 -13.56 7.71 4.26
C VAL A 142 -13.80 7.05 5.62
N HIS A 143 -14.62 7.71 6.42
CA HIS A 143 -15.07 7.24 7.71
C HIS A 143 -16.59 7.13 7.76
N ILE A 144 -17.09 6.29 8.66
CA ILE A 144 -18.47 6.35 9.12
C ILE A 144 -18.45 6.94 10.53
N VAL A 145 -19.27 7.98 10.72
CA VAL A 145 -19.38 8.73 11.98
C VAL A 145 -20.83 8.80 12.44
N ASP A 146 -21.04 9.12 13.71
CA ASP A 146 -22.37 9.45 14.22
C ASP A 146 -22.92 10.71 13.54
N GLY A 147 -24.17 10.66 13.07
CA GLY A 147 -24.82 11.74 12.33
C GLY A 147 -24.84 11.52 10.80
N PRO A 148 -25.37 12.47 10.02
CA PRO A 148 -25.63 12.29 8.59
C PRO A 148 -24.37 12.19 7.73
N GLY A 149 -23.19 12.50 8.27
CA GLY A 149 -21.96 12.60 7.49
C GLY A 149 -21.96 13.85 6.61
N ASP A 150 -21.17 13.81 5.55
CA ASP A 150 -21.06 14.89 4.58
C ASP A 150 -22.22 14.82 3.57
N ALA A 151 -22.64 16.00 3.11
CA ALA A 151 -23.52 16.14 1.94
C ALA A 151 -22.70 15.97 0.66
N GLY A 152 -23.35 15.87 -0.49
CA GLY A 152 -22.66 15.72 -1.78
C GLY A 152 -22.42 14.28 -2.20
N LEU A 153 -22.90 13.31 -1.42
CA LEU A 153 -22.72 11.89 -1.66
C LEU A 153 -24.04 11.28 -2.13
N PHE A 154 -24.07 10.79 -3.37
CA PHE A 154 -25.32 10.32 -3.98
C PHE A 154 -25.09 9.25 -5.05
N ILE A 155 -26.11 8.43 -5.27
CA ILE A 155 -26.13 7.50 -6.40
C ILE A 155 -26.71 8.19 -7.63
N THR A 156 -26.04 8.04 -8.77
CA THR A 156 -26.49 8.63 -10.04
C THR A 156 -27.81 8.02 -10.53
N MET A 157 -28.69 8.86 -11.09
CA MET A 157 -30.12 8.55 -11.11
C MET A 157 -30.75 8.10 -12.43
N HIS A 158 -30.38 8.65 -13.59
CA HIS A 158 -31.11 8.32 -14.81
C HIS A 158 -30.43 8.61 -16.15
N THR A 159 -29.51 9.57 -16.22
CA THR A 159 -28.93 10.02 -17.50
C THR A 159 -27.69 9.23 -17.90
N GLU A 160 -27.14 8.45 -16.99
CA GLU A 160 -25.89 7.74 -17.21
C GLU A 160 -26.12 6.26 -17.57
N ASP A 161 -25.24 5.78 -18.43
CA ASP A 161 -25.16 4.36 -18.82
C ASP A 161 -24.85 3.46 -17.60
N PHE A 162 -24.40 4.02 -16.48
CA PHE A 162 -23.89 3.30 -15.32
C PHE A 162 -24.22 3.97 -13.98
N MET A 163 -24.79 3.22 -13.03
CA MET A 163 -25.08 3.73 -11.68
C MET A 163 -23.85 3.61 -10.78
N HIS A 164 -23.49 4.70 -10.11
CA HIS A 164 -22.36 4.73 -9.19
C HIS A 164 -22.54 5.79 -8.10
N LEU A 165 -21.67 5.71 -7.09
CA LEU A 165 -21.57 6.72 -6.04
C LEU A 165 -20.72 7.90 -6.52
N GLU A 166 -21.29 9.09 -6.48
CA GLU A 166 -20.58 10.37 -6.64
C GLU A 166 -20.11 10.91 -5.27
N PRO A 167 -19.01 11.67 -5.23
CA PRO A 167 -18.10 12.03 -6.34
C PRO A 167 -17.30 10.83 -6.88
N ASN A 168 -17.05 10.74 -8.19
CA ASN A 168 -16.53 9.53 -8.85
C ASN A 168 -15.00 9.30 -8.78
N THR A 169 -14.27 10.07 -7.96
CA THR A 169 -12.81 10.00 -7.78
C THR A 169 -12.41 9.13 -6.57
N TRP A 170 -13.04 7.96 -6.44
CA TRP A 170 -12.75 7.00 -5.37
C TRP A 170 -11.46 6.23 -5.60
N LEU A 171 -10.71 6.03 -4.52
CA LEU A 171 -9.47 5.27 -4.52
C LEU A 171 -9.55 4.14 -3.49
N ALA A 172 -9.07 2.98 -3.88
CA ALA A 172 -8.77 1.88 -2.99
C ALA A 172 -7.27 1.88 -2.70
N CYS A 173 -6.87 2.03 -1.44
CA CYS A 173 -5.46 2.19 -1.08
C CYS A 173 -5.00 1.14 -0.07
N LYS A 174 -3.86 0.51 -0.33
CA LYS A 174 -3.13 -0.19 0.74
C LYS A 174 -2.63 0.85 1.73
N ASN A 175 -2.93 0.66 3.01
CA ASN A 175 -2.53 1.62 4.03
C ASN A 175 -1.64 0.98 5.09
N ASP A 176 -0.35 1.34 5.04
CA ASP A 176 0.64 0.88 6.00
C ASP A 176 0.35 1.42 7.43
N SER A 177 -0.33 2.58 7.54
CA SER A 177 -0.64 3.20 8.83
C SER A 177 -1.64 2.39 9.66
N PHE A 178 -2.46 1.56 9.00
CA PHE A 178 -3.43 0.67 9.65
C PHE A 178 -3.01 -0.80 9.63
N ALA A 179 -1.74 -1.10 9.32
CA ALA A 179 -1.24 -2.48 9.29
C ALA A 179 -1.44 -3.23 10.62
N HIS A 180 -1.51 -2.52 11.75
CA HIS A 180 -1.81 -3.10 13.06
C HIS A 180 -3.24 -3.64 13.19
N LEU A 181 -4.17 -3.20 12.33
CA LEU A 181 -5.54 -3.69 12.31
C LEU A 181 -5.68 -4.93 11.42
N SER A 182 -5.08 -4.91 10.24
CA SER A 182 -4.99 -6.05 9.32
C SER A 182 -3.97 -5.76 8.22
N GLU A 183 -3.14 -6.75 7.88
CA GLU A 183 -2.15 -6.66 6.79
C GLU A 183 -2.80 -6.55 5.40
N ASP A 184 -4.04 -7.02 5.27
CA ASP A 184 -4.80 -7.06 4.02
C ASP A 184 -5.83 -5.93 3.91
N LEU A 185 -5.80 -4.96 4.83
CA LEU A 185 -6.76 -3.87 4.82
C LEU A 185 -6.52 -2.92 3.65
N VAL A 186 -7.51 -2.85 2.76
CA VAL A 186 -7.57 -1.82 1.73
C VAL A 186 -8.55 -0.75 2.18
N VAL A 187 -8.08 0.48 2.31
CA VAL A 187 -8.84 1.62 2.82
C VAL A 187 -9.48 2.38 1.66
N LEU A 188 -10.74 2.76 1.84
CA LEU A 188 -11.43 3.63 0.90
C LEU A 188 -11.01 5.08 1.12
N ARG A 189 -10.63 5.73 0.03
CA ARG A 189 -10.27 7.16 -0.01
C ARG A 189 -10.98 7.87 -1.15
N HIS A 190 -11.06 9.18 -1.05
CA HIS A 190 -11.57 10.09 -2.05
C HIS A 190 -10.48 11.09 -2.43
N MET A 191 -10.34 11.37 -3.72
CA MET A 191 -9.45 12.42 -4.22
C MET A 191 -10.26 13.64 -4.64
N THR A 192 -10.11 14.76 -3.94
CA THR A 192 -10.72 16.02 -4.34
C THR A 192 -10.01 16.58 -5.57
N LYS A 193 -10.79 17.12 -6.52
CA LYS A 193 -10.24 17.93 -7.60
C LYS A 193 -9.74 19.23 -6.99
N VAL A 194 -8.50 19.60 -7.29
CA VAL A 194 -8.03 20.96 -7.00
C VAL A 194 -8.59 21.81 -8.12
N GLU A 195 -9.52 22.70 -7.79
CA GLU A 195 -9.89 23.75 -8.72
C GLU A 195 -8.61 24.54 -9.00
N GLU A 196 -8.17 24.58 -10.26
CA GLU A 196 -7.13 25.53 -10.66
C GLU A 196 -7.74 26.91 -10.36
N ASP A 197 -7.13 27.65 -9.43
CA ASP A 197 -7.53 29.03 -9.20
C ASP A 197 -7.37 29.76 -10.54
N ASP A 198 -8.48 30.00 -11.24
CA ASP A 198 -8.58 30.79 -12.48
C ASP A 198 -8.32 32.29 -12.20
N ASP A 199 -7.42 32.60 -11.26
CA ASP A 199 -6.93 33.95 -10.97
C ASP A 199 -5.89 34.42 -12.00
N ASP A 200 -5.96 33.91 -13.23
CA ASP A 200 -5.31 34.53 -14.39
C ASP A 200 -6.20 35.66 -14.91
N ASP A 201 -6.21 36.75 -14.12
CA ASP A 201 -6.46 38.12 -14.59
C ASP A 201 -5.33 38.47 -15.60
N ASP A 202 -5.54 37.93 -16.79
CA ASP A 202 -4.94 38.18 -18.07
C ASP A 202 -4.55 39.66 -18.27
N LYS A 203 -3.27 40.03 -18.05
CA LYS A 203 -2.49 41.03 -18.85
C LYS A 203 -0.96 40.91 -18.66
N ASN A 204 -0.34 39.74 -18.83
CA ASN A 204 1.09 39.76 -19.20
C ASN A 204 1.59 38.51 -19.95
N PRO A 205 1.53 38.47 -21.29
CA PRO A 205 1.94 37.31 -22.10
C PRO A 205 3.46 37.10 -22.23
N ALA A 206 4.28 37.61 -21.30
CA ALA A 206 5.75 37.71 -21.47
C ALA A 206 6.61 36.94 -20.46
N ARG A 207 6.04 36.10 -19.58
CA ARG A 207 6.81 35.23 -18.67
C ARG A 207 6.26 33.80 -18.66
N ALA A 208 6.53 33.08 -19.74
CA ALA A 208 6.44 31.63 -19.75
C ALA A 208 7.77 31.07 -19.23
N ASP A 209 7.98 31.12 -17.91
CA ASP A 209 9.09 30.40 -17.25
C ASP A 209 8.53 29.60 -16.06
N GLU A 210 8.53 28.27 -16.25
CA GLU A 210 8.84 27.23 -15.27
C GLU A 210 8.23 27.35 -13.86
N ASN A 211 6.95 26.96 -13.72
CA ASN A 211 6.40 26.10 -12.66
C ASN A 211 4.87 26.21 -12.66
N LYS A 212 4.22 25.75 -13.73
CA LYS A 212 2.87 25.19 -13.54
C LYS A 212 3.10 23.83 -12.90
N ASP A 213 3.08 23.81 -11.57
CA ASP A 213 2.83 22.59 -10.80
C ASP A 213 1.44 22.09 -11.22
N THR A 214 1.39 21.42 -12.37
CA THR A 214 0.28 20.56 -12.74
C THR A 214 0.22 19.53 -11.63
N ILE A 215 -0.70 19.72 -10.68
CA ILE A 215 -0.95 18.77 -9.62
C ILE A 215 -1.30 17.47 -10.34
N ASP A 216 -0.35 16.54 -10.36
CA ASP A 216 -0.50 15.26 -11.01
C ASP A 216 -1.76 14.61 -10.44
N GLU A 217 -2.83 14.51 -11.25
CA GLU A 217 -4.06 13.74 -10.95
C GLU A 217 -3.79 12.24 -10.82
N THR A 218 -2.52 11.85 -10.67
CA THR A 218 -2.09 10.48 -10.54
C THR A 218 -2.40 10.00 -9.13
N PRO A 219 -3.18 8.90 -8.97
CA PRO A 219 -3.42 8.29 -7.67
C PRO A 219 -2.10 8.04 -6.93
N PRO A 220 -2.05 8.24 -5.60
CA PRO A 220 -0.86 7.95 -4.82
C PRO A 220 -0.36 6.52 -5.04
N THR A 221 0.95 6.32 -4.89
CA THR A 221 1.54 4.98 -5.02
C THR A 221 0.87 4.01 -4.03
N GLY A 222 0.42 2.85 -4.52
CA GLY A 222 -0.30 1.86 -3.70
C GLY A 222 -1.82 2.08 -3.62
N CYS A 223 -2.34 3.09 -4.33
CA CYS A 223 -3.76 3.29 -4.56
C CYS A 223 -4.15 2.91 -5.98
N ILE A 224 -5.38 2.41 -6.14
CA ILE A 224 -5.98 2.15 -7.44
C ILE A 224 -7.33 2.88 -7.55
N PRO A 225 -7.63 3.50 -8.70
CA PRO A 225 -8.92 4.13 -8.93
C PRO A 225 -10.01 3.08 -9.03
N ILE A 226 -11.12 3.35 -8.36
CA ILE A 226 -12.27 2.44 -8.31
C ILE A 226 -13.56 3.20 -8.58
N VAL A 227 -14.58 2.46 -8.99
CA VAL A 227 -15.95 2.93 -9.09
C VAL A 227 -16.80 2.14 -8.12
N LEU A 228 -17.60 2.83 -7.31
CA LEU A 228 -18.48 2.21 -6.32
C LEU A 228 -19.88 2.07 -6.89
N THR A 229 -20.33 0.84 -7.09
CA THR A 229 -21.59 0.52 -7.77
C THR A 229 -22.62 0.00 -6.80
N PRO A 230 -23.85 0.54 -6.81
CA PRO A 230 -24.91 0.10 -5.90
C PRO A 230 -25.55 -1.21 -6.37
N GLU A 231 -25.51 -2.23 -5.52
CA GLU A 231 -26.31 -3.45 -5.65
C GLU A 231 -27.48 -3.42 -4.66
N CYS A 232 -28.70 -3.66 -5.14
CA CYS A 232 -29.89 -3.66 -4.32
C CYS A 232 -29.80 -4.72 -3.23
N THR A 233 -30.22 -4.35 -2.02
CA THR A 233 -30.32 -5.31 -0.91
C THR A 233 -31.51 -4.98 -0.03
N VAL A 234 -31.86 -5.88 0.87
CA VAL A 234 -32.90 -5.67 1.88
C VAL A 234 -32.22 -5.40 3.23
N SER A 235 -32.40 -4.20 3.78
CA SER A 235 -31.97 -3.93 5.16
C SER A 235 -32.85 -4.71 6.15
N PRO A 236 -32.27 -5.52 7.05
CA PRO A 236 -33.00 -6.21 8.11
C PRO A 236 -33.71 -5.25 9.09
N ARG A 237 -33.28 -3.99 9.17
CA ARG A 237 -33.84 -3.00 10.11
C ARG A 237 -34.98 -2.17 9.49
N LEU A 238 -34.99 -2.03 8.17
CA LEU A 238 -36.08 -1.37 7.44
C LEU A 238 -37.28 -2.30 7.22
N SER A 239 -37.16 -3.61 7.50
CA SER A 239 -38.12 -4.61 7.08
C SER A 239 -39.28 -4.89 8.05
N ALA A 240 -39.37 -4.27 9.24
CA ALA A 240 -40.43 -4.67 10.18
C ALA A 240 -41.14 -3.60 11.03
N LYS A 241 -40.54 -2.45 11.39
CA LYS A 241 -41.19 -1.53 12.37
C LYS A 241 -40.71 -0.07 12.38
N ALA A 242 -39.89 0.33 11.41
CA ALA A 242 -39.30 1.67 11.38
C ALA A 242 -40.20 2.69 10.65
N GLU A 243 -41.43 2.91 11.14
CA GLU A 243 -42.24 4.08 10.73
C GLU A 243 -41.62 5.41 11.22
N LYS A 244 -40.59 5.34 12.08
CA LYS A 244 -39.78 6.47 12.55
C LYS A 244 -38.31 6.36 12.09
N GLY A 245 -38.06 5.84 10.89
CA GLY A 245 -36.74 5.97 10.26
C GLY A 245 -36.39 7.44 9.99
N PRO A 246 -35.15 7.76 9.54
CA PRO A 246 -34.85 9.10 9.05
C PRO A 246 -35.89 9.47 7.99
N SER A 247 -36.51 10.64 8.16
CA SER A 247 -37.80 11.01 7.55
C SER A 247 -37.82 11.00 6.02
N TYR A 248 -36.66 10.82 5.37
CA TYR A 248 -36.44 10.99 3.94
C TYR A 248 -35.49 9.92 3.35
N ILE A 249 -35.76 8.62 3.56
CA ILE A 249 -35.03 7.57 2.82
C ILE A 249 -35.54 7.52 1.39
N LEU A 250 -34.67 7.80 0.43
CA LEU A 250 -35.02 7.79 -0.99
C LEU A 250 -35.01 6.37 -1.56
N ARG A 251 -35.90 6.14 -2.54
CA ARG A 251 -35.75 5.00 -3.43
C ARG A 251 -34.60 5.29 -4.37
N THR A 252 -33.53 4.55 -4.18
CA THR A 252 -32.25 4.72 -4.87
C THR A 252 -32.15 3.68 -5.98
N PRO A 253 -31.74 4.05 -7.19
CA PRO A 253 -31.58 3.09 -8.26
C PRO A 253 -30.34 2.22 -7.97
N CYS A 254 -30.47 0.92 -8.20
CA CYS A 254 -29.45 -0.07 -7.91
C CYS A 254 -29.63 -1.29 -8.82
N TYR A 255 -28.60 -2.13 -8.91
CA TYR A 255 -28.66 -3.36 -9.68
C TYR A 255 -29.18 -4.52 -8.82
N PRO A 256 -30.14 -5.34 -9.30
CA PRO A 256 -30.67 -6.45 -8.51
C PRO A 256 -29.67 -7.60 -8.33
N ASN A 257 -28.80 -7.81 -9.31
CA ASN A 257 -27.70 -8.75 -9.29
C ASN A 257 -26.64 -8.19 -10.24
N TRP A 258 -25.68 -7.43 -9.71
CA TRP A 258 -24.67 -6.88 -10.59
C TRP A 258 -23.74 -8.00 -11.06
N LYS A 259 -23.75 -8.24 -12.37
CA LYS A 259 -22.76 -9.07 -13.04
C LYS A 259 -22.13 -8.21 -14.11
N PRO A 260 -20.85 -7.84 -13.97
CA PRO A 260 -20.16 -7.21 -15.06
C PRO A 260 -20.12 -8.24 -16.20
N GLU A 261 -20.61 -7.87 -17.38
CA GLU A 261 -20.35 -8.65 -18.59
C GLU A 261 -18.91 -8.34 -19.00
N TRP A 262 -17.98 -9.15 -18.47
CA TRP A 262 -16.60 -9.06 -18.90
C TRP A 262 -16.53 -9.43 -20.36
N ASN A 263 -16.06 -8.49 -21.18
CA ASN A 263 -15.69 -8.83 -22.53
C ASN A 263 -14.63 -9.95 -22.46
N LYS A 264 -14.86 -11.08 -23.14
CA LYS A 264 -13.92 -12.21 -23.22
C LYS A 264 -12.48 -11.79 -23.56
N ASP A 265 -12.33 -10.65 -24.24
CA ASP A 265 -11.02 -10.07 -24.54
C ASP A 265 -10.30 -9.53 -23.29
N ILE A 266 -11.03 -8.94 -22.33
CA ILE A 266 -10.49 -8.49 -21.04
C ILE A 266 -10.08 -9.71 -20.20
N GLU A 267 -10.92 -10.75 -20.13
CA GLU A 267 -10.59 -11.99 -19.41
C GLU A 267 -9.30 -12.63 -19.97
N LYS A 268 -9.15 -12.67 -21.29
CA LYS A 268 -7.91 -13.14 -21.94
C LYS A 268 -6.71 -12.26 -21.58
N LYS A 269 -6.87 -10.93 -21.55
CA LYS A 269 -5.79 -10.00 -21.16
C LYS A 269 -5.37 -10.21 -19.71
N VAL A 270 -6.32 -10.35 -18.78
CA VAL A 270 -6.06 -10.62 -17.36
C VAL A 270 -5.33 -11.95 -17.19
N LYS A 271 -5.86 -13.03 -17.81
CA LYS A 271 -5.21 -14.35 -17.75
C LYS A 271 -3.77 -14.31 -18.27
N LYS A 272 -3.53 -13.63 -19.41
CA LYS A 272 -2.18 -13.46 -19.97
C LYS A 272 -1.27 -12.63 -19.05
N HIS A 273 -1.81 -11.60 -18.42
CA HIS A 273 -1.09 -10.79 -17.45
C HIS A 273 -0.67 -11.63 -16.23
N ASP A 274 -1.56 -12.44 -15.67
CA ASP A 274 -1.28 -13.30 -14.52
C ASP A 274 -0.24 -14.38 -14.84
N GLU A 275 -0.33 -14.99 -16.02
CA GLU A 275 0.69 -15.92 -16.53
C GLU A 275 2.07 -15.25 -16.64
N ASN A 276 2.11 -14.00 -17.12
CA ASN A 276 3.34 -13.22 -17.22
C ASN A 276 3.88 -12.82 -15.83
N LYS A 277 3.01 -12.41 -14.91
CA LYS A 277 3.35 -12.08 -13.52
C LYS A 277 3.92 -13.31 -12.79
N ALA A 278 3.32 -14.48 -12.98
CA ALA A 278 3.81 -15.74 -12.42
C ALA A 278 5.18 -16.14 -13.01
N LYS A 279 5.39 -15.96 -14.33
CA LYS A 279 6.69 -16.18 -14.97
C LYS A 279 7.76 -15.22 -14.43
N ALA A 280 7.42 -13.95 -14.27
CA ALA A 280 8.32 -12.93 -13.72
C ALA A 280 8.69 -13.24 -12.25
N ALA A 281 7.72 -13.63 -11.42
CA ALA A 281 7.96 -14.03 -10.04
C ALA A 281 8.88 -15.27 -9.93
N LYS A 282 8.67 -16.28 -10.77
CA LYS A 282 9.57 -17.45 -10.86
C LYS A 282 10.99 -17.05 -11.27
N ALA A 283 11.13 -16.16 -12.25
CA ALA A 283 12.43 -15.66 -12.69
C ALA A 283 13.14 -14.82 -11.60
N ALA A 284 12.40 -14.00 -10.85
CA ALA A 284 12.92 -13.22 -9.72
C ALA A 284 13.41 -14.12 -8.59
N LYS A 285 12.64 -15.16 -8.22
CA LYS A 285 13.05 -16.17 -7.24
C LYS A 285 14.34 -16.88 -7.66
N ALA A 286 14.41 -17.36 -8.90
CA ALA A 286 15.61 -18.02 -9.43
C ALA A 286 16.85 -17.10 -9.42
N LYS A 287 16.68 -15.79 -9.68
CA LYS A 287 17.77 -14.80 -9.56
C LYS A 287 18.22 -14.61 -8.11
N LYS A 288 17.29 -14.60 -7.14
CA LYS A 288 17.59 -14.51 -5.70
C LYS A 288 18.38 -15.73 -5.23
N ASP A 289 17.90 -16.93 -5.56
CA ASP A 289 18.55 -18.20 -5.19
C ASP A 289 19.97 -18.29 -5.77
N LYS A 290 20.17 -17.85 -7.03
CA LYS A 290 21.51 -17.80 -7.65
C LYS A 290 22.46 -16.81 -6.96
N LYS A 291 21.96 -15.64 -6.55
CA LYS A 291 22.75 -14.66 -5.78
C LYS A 291 23.16 -15.22 -4.43
N GLU A 292 22.24 -15.88 -3.74
CA GLU A 292 22.47 -16.49 -2.42
C GLU A 292 23.51 -17.63 -2.49
N ALA A 293 23.38 -18.54 -3.47
CA ALA A 293 24.37 -19.58 -3.73
C ALA A 293 25.77 -19.01 -4.06
N THR A 294 25.81 -17.91 -4.81
CA THR A 294 27.08 -17.22 -5.13
C THR A 294 27.70 -16.60 -3.88
N ALA A 295 26.89 -15.95 -3.03
CA ALA A 295 27.35 -15.37 -1.77
C ALA A 295 27.88 -16.45 -0.81
N GLU A 296 27.21 -17.60 -0.73
CA GLU A 296 27.67 -18.74 0.08
C GLU A 296 29.02 -19.28 -0.41
N LYS A 297 29.21 -19.39 -1.74
CA LYS A 297 30.49 -19.81 -2.33
C LYS A 297 31.63 -18.84 -1.96
N PHE A 298 31.39 -17.53 -2.00
CA PHE A 298 32.37 -16.53 -1.56
C PHE A 298 32.67 -16.62 -0.07
N ARG A 299 31.65 -16.89 0.77
CA ARG A 299 31.85 -17.07 2.21
C ARG A 299 32.78 -18.25 2.51
N LYS A 300 32.53 -19.41 1.89
CA LYS A 300 33.38 -20.61 2.01
C LYS A 300 34.81 -20.36 1.53
N MET A 301 34.99 -19.60 0.45
CA MET A 301 36.31 -19.25 -0.06
C MET A 301 37.09 -18.39 0.94
N ARG A 302 36.46 -17.36 1.53
CA ARG A 302 37.10 -16.52 2.57
C ARG A 302 37.43 -17.31 3.83
N GLU A 303 36.56 -18.23 4.25
CA GLU A 303 36.83 -19.11 5.40
C GLU A 303 38.05 -20.01 5.16
N ASN A 304 38.17 -20.59 3.95
CA ASN A 304 39.34 -21.38 3.56
C ASN A 304 40.62 -20.54 3.49
N GLU A 305 40.54 -19.33 2.94
CA GLU A 305 41.69 -18.41 2.88
C GLU A 305 42.16 -17.98 4.28
N LYS A 306 41.23 -17.69 5.18
CA LYS A 306 41.53 -17.44 6.60
C LYS A 306 42.21 -18.64 7.25
N ALA A 307 41.71 -19.86 7.01
CA ALA A 307 42.32 -21.08 7.56
C ALA A 307 43.75 -21.30 7.06
N LYS A 308 43.99 -21.08 5.76
CA LYS A 308 45.34 -21.14 5.17
C LYS A 308 46.28 -20.10 5.78
N ASN A 309 45.80 -18.87 5.97
CA ASN A 309 46.61 -17.81 6.57
C ASN A 309 46.98 -18.13 8.03
N ILE A 310 46.02 -18.65 8.82
CA ILE A 310 46.27 -19.11 10.20
C ILE A 310 47.32 -20.23 10.20
N GLN A 311 47.24 -21.20 9.29
CA GLN A 311 48.23 -22.28 9.19
C GLN A 311 49.62 -21.74 8.83
N TRP A 312 49.70 -20.83 7.85
CA TRP A 312 50.96 -20.22 7.45
C TRP A 312 51.65 -19.46 8.59
N HIS A 313 50.88 -18.71 9.39
CA HIS A 313 51.42 -18.03 10.57
C HIS A 313 51.94 -19.03 11.63
N LYS A 314 51.24 -20.15 11.87
CA LYS A 314 51.74 -21.20 12.76
C LYS A 314 53.07 -21.79 12.28
N GLU A 315 53.20 -22.07 10.99
CA GLU A 315 54.45 -22.59 10.41
C GLU A 315 55.61 -21.58 10.52
N LEU A 316 55.33 -20.29 10.36
CA LEU A 316 56.31 -19.23 10.60
C LEU A 316 56.76 -19.18 12.06
N ASP A 317 55.82 -19.22 13.00
CA ASP A 317 56.12 -19.20 14.43
C ASP A 317 57.00 -20.40 14.84
N GLU A 318 56.73 -21.60 14.30
CA GLU A 318 57.58 -22.77 14.52
C GLU A 318 58.98 -22.60 13.93
N LYS A 319 59.11 -22.04 12.72
CA LYS A 319 60.43 -21.74 12.11
C LYS A 319 61.21 -20.73 12.95
N HIS A 320 60.54 -19.68 13.45
CA HIS A 320 61.16 -18.69 14.33
C HIS A 320 61.62 -19.31 15.65
N LYS A 321 60.82 -20.21 16.23
CA LYS A 321 61.18 -20.95 17.45
C LYS A 321 62.41 -21.83 17.23
N LYS A 322 62.45 -22.64 16.16
CA LYS A 322 63.62 -23.48 15.82
C LYS A 322 64.89 -22.65 15.62
N LYS A 323 64.81 -21.54 14.88
CA LYS A 323 65.94 -20.63 14.66
C LYS A 323 66.45 -19.98 15.95
N LYS A 324 65.56 -19.71 16.91
CA LYS A 324 65.92 -19.18 18.23
C LYS A 324 66.64 -20.25 19.08
N GLU A 325 66.16 -21.49 19.05
CA GLU A 325 66.81 -22.63 19.72
C GLU A 325 68.21 -22.91 19.15
N GLU A 326 68.38 -22.91 17.83
CA GLU A 326 69.69 -23.04 17.18
C GLU A 326 70.66 -21.92 17.58
N LYS A 327 70.20 -20.66 17.57
CA LYS A 327 71.01 -19.52 18.02
C LYS A 327 71.44 -19.66 19.48
N ASN A 328 70.57 -20.18 20.34
CA ASN A 328 70.91 -20.41 21.74
C ASN A 328 71.97 -21.51 21.90
N LYS A 329 71.85 -22.64 21.18
CA LYS A 329 72.87 -23.70 21.16
C LYS A 329 74.24 -23.17 20.70
N LEU A 330 74.27 -22.39 19.62
CA LEU A 330 75.50 -21.74 19.12
C LEU A 330 76.13 -20.79 20.13
N LYS A 331 75.31 -20.06 20.91
CA LYS A 331 75.81 -19.19 21.99
C LYS A 331 76.43 -19.99 23.14
N GLU A 332 75.81 -21.11 23.53
CA GLU A 332 76.34 -22.00 24.56
C GLU A 332 77.67 -22.64 24.15
N GLU A 333 77.80 -23.11 22.90
CA GLU A 333 79.07 -23.64 22.37
C GLU A 333 80.19 -22.60 22.38
N LYS A 334 79.90 -21.35 21.99
CA LYS A 334 80.87 -20.24 22.06
C LYS A 334 81.27 -19.92 23.50
N LYS A 335 80.34 -19.96 24.45
CA LYS A 335 80.61 -19.71 25.87
C LYS A 335 81.52 -20.78 26.48
N ASN A 336 81.40 -22.04 26.05
CA ASN A 336 82.29 -23.12 26.48
C ASN A 336 83.68 -23.08 25.82
N LYS A 337 83.82 -22.55 24.60
CA LYS A 337 85.12 -22.35 23.92
C LYS A 337 85.92 -21.14 24.42
N GLY A 338 85.26 -20.16 25.05
CA GLY A 338 85.91 -18.94 25.58
C GLY A 338 86.48 -19.04 27.00
N LYS A 339 86.40 -20.20 27.66
CA LYS A 339 86.90 -20.38 29.05
C LYS A 339 88.36 -20.83 29.16
N GLY A 340 89.13 -20.80 28.07
CA GLY A 340 90.59 -21.00 28.09
C GLY A 340 91.32 -19.83 27.43
N LYS A 341 92.18 -19.14 28.19
CA LYS A 341 92.93 -17.90 27.89
C LYS A 341 92.12 -16.61 28.13
N GLY A 342 92.53 -15.64 28.95
CA GLY A 342 93.67 -15.44 29.86
C GLY A 342 93.21 -14.44 30.94
N GLY A 343 93.94 -14.26 32.04
CA GLY A 343 95.10 -13.37 32.03
C GLY A 343 94.66 -11.93 32.35
N GLU A 344 95.02 -11.47 33.55
CA GLU A 344 95.23 -10.09 34.02
C GLU A 344 94.31 -8.96 33.48
N SER A 345 93.46 -8.42 34.36
CA SER A 345 92.89 -7.07 34.21
C SER A 345 93.56 -6.13 35.22
N GLY A 346 94.30 -5.14 34.69
CA GLY A 346 94.77 -3.99 35.45
C GLY A 346 93.68 -2.93 35.62
N ASP A 347 93.70 -2.30 36.78
CA ASP A 347 92.91 -1.13 37.16
C ASP A 347 93.18 0.07 36.25
N TYR A 348 92.13 0.77 35.83
CA TYR A 348 92.20 2.20 35.56
C TYR A 348 90.96 2.90 36.12
N ILE A 349 91.25 3.81 37.05
CA ILE A 349 90.38 4.82 37.61
C ILE A 349 90.17 5.91 36.56
N VAL A 350 88.93 6.33 36.34
CA VAL A 350 88.61 7.62 35.69
C VAL A 350 87.51 8.29 36.51
N GLU A 351 87.87 9.38 37.18
CA GLU A 351 86.97 10.40 37.72
C GLU A 351 86.33 11.16 36.55
N VAL A 352 84.99 11.34 36.58
CA VAL A 352 84.28 12.64 36.75
C VAL A 352 82.89 12.33 37.30
#